data_AF-A0A285RQN3-F1
#
_entry.id   AF-A0A285RQN3-F1
#
_cell.length_a   1.000
_cell.length_b   1.000
_cell.length_c   1.000
_cell.angle_alpha   90.00
_cell.angle_beta   90.00
_cell.angle_gamma   90.00
#
_symmetry.space_group_name_H-M   'P 1'
#
loop_
_entity.id
_entity.type
_entity.pdbx_description
1 polymer ?
#
loop_
_entity_poly.entity_id
_entity_poly.type
_entity_poly.pdbx_seq_one_letter_code
_entity_poly.pdbx_strand_id
1 'polypeptide(L)'
;MTSALDTLNSASRDTALALLEPLVERSPWVVELTVDRRPFADDAALATALADTILAAGTERQRVLFAAHPELAGQEAAEGRMTDASTGEQARLGLLSLSADDAARLRALNAAYQARFSHPFIIALHRVPDLETLLATFERRLVAPAPEEHAATLDEIASVIRSRAARAFGPGTKPPRTSLAATLEHPAMKAILPLVASTALVLSTAMADAKDTIRIAGNFATEHSSSLAIAKFEEELERLSGGEIDVNVFPAQQLGGAAENVQAVKIGAIEMMWVGTAYLTRTVPELEVIGLPFQFPSREAAFAITDGPVGTALDDMMAKEGMTSLGYMELGFRHLTNNVRPVVAISDIEGLKIRLQPNETHLATFRALGANPVAMDVKELYSALEQGVIDGQENPFAIINVAGYAEVQKHVSNTGHFFDFISVVGNKKWFDGLAPEKQAMVREAMATAVAYQRELAAEQDAAGLAQLTAKGMTFTEVSPELAAVLREKTAGVAAETKARLDPELVKLLDAETAKLGM
;
A
#
# COMPACT_ATOMS: atom_id res chain seq x y z
N MET A 1 9.14 -22.98 26.21
CA MET A 1 8.89 -22.03 25.10
C MET A 1 8.66 -20.68 25.75
N THR A 2 9.39 -19.65 25.34
CA THR A 2 9.22 -18.27 25.83
C THR A 2 7.83 -17.77 25.43
N SER A 3 7.06 -17.23 26.36
CA SER A 3 5.73 -16.68 26.04
C SER A 3 5.85 -15.40 25.20
N ALA A 4 4.77 -14.98 24.54
CA ALA A 4 4.74 -13.69 23.85
C ALA A 4 5.04 -12.52 24.80
N LEU A 5 4.56 -12.59 26.05
CA LEU A 5 4.81 -11.57 27.07
C LEU A 5 6.27 -11.57 27.54
N ASP A 6 6.88 -12.74 27.74
CA ASP A 6 8.31 -12.83 28.07
C ASP A 6 9.18 -12.24 26.95
N THR A 7 8.75 -12.43 25.69
CA THR A 7 9.42 -11.86 24.52
C THR A 7 9.29 -10.33 24.53
N LEU A 8 8.10 -9.80 24.77
CA LEU A 8 7.89 -8.36 24.93
C LEU A 8 8.76 -7.77 26.05
N ASN A 9 8.80 -8.43 27.21
CA ASN A 9 9.53 -7.97 28.39
C ASN A 9 11.05 -7.95 28.20
N SER A 10 11.58 -8.88 27.41
CA SER A 10 13.02 -9.01 27.14
C SER A 10 13.48 -8.34 25.85
N ALA A 11 12.55 -7.88 25.00
CA ALA A 11 12.85 -7.25 23.73
C ALA A 11 13.59 -5.90 23.86
N SER A 12 14.34 -5.53 22.81
CA SER A 12 14.84 -4.16 22.64
C SER A 12 13.68 -3.16 22.69
N ARG A 13 13.96 -1.89 23.01
CA ARG A 13 12.90 -0.86 23.06
C ARG A 13 12.15 -0.73 21.74
N ASP A 14 12.87 -0.71 20.62
CA ASP A 14 12.27 -0.58 19.28
C ASP A 14 11.43 -1.81 18.91
N THR A 15 11.94 -3.01 19.23
CA THR A 15 11.18 -4.24 19.05
C THR A 15 9.91 -4.23 19.91
N ALA A 16 10.00 -3.78 21.17
CA ALA A 16 8.85 -3.71 22.05
C ALA A 16 7.81 -2.66 21.62
N LEU A 17 8.24 -1.53 21.03
CA LEU A 17 7.33 -0.57 20.41
C LEU A 17 6.54 -1.22 19.28
N ALA A 18 7.21 -1.90 18.35
CA ALA A 18 6.55 -2.60 17.25
C ALA A 18 5.58 -3.70 17.73
N LEU A 19 5.93 -4.39 18.82
CA LEU A 19 5.06 -5.41 19.43
C LEU A 19 3.80 -4.82 20.08
N LEU A 20 3.90 -3.59 20.59
CA LEU A 20 2.80 -2.92 21.29
C LEU A 20 1.90 -2.10 20.37
N GLU A 21 2.42 -1.61 19.25
CA GLU A 21 1.72 -0.73 18.30
C GLU A 21 0.32 -1.26 17.88
N PRO A 22 0.13 -2.56 17.58
CA PRO A 22 -1.19 -3.08 17.22
C PRO A 22 -2.24 -3.02 18.35
N LEU A 23 -1.82 -2.84 19.62
CA LEU A 23 -2.76 -2.75 20.74
C LEU A 23 -3.51 -1.41 20.75
N VAL A 24 -2.90 -0.35 20.22
CA VAL A 24 -3.40 1.04 20.23
C VAL A 24 -3.17 1.71 18.87
N GLU A 25 -3.88 1.16 17.87
CA GLU A 25 -3.88 1.64 16.48
C GLU A 25 -3.99 3.15 16.37
N ARG A 26 -3.19 3.75 15.46
CA ARG A 26 -3.17 5.19 15.15
C ARG A 26 -2.81 6.10 16.33
N SER A 27 -2.24 5.58 17.41
CA SER A 27 -1.78 6.36 18.57
C SER A 27 -0.42 5.89 19.12
N PRO A 28 0.67 6.07 18.35
CA PRO A 28 2.01 5.59 18.70
C PRO A 28 2.54 6.20 20.01
N TRP A 29 2.11 7.42 20.35
CA TRP A 29 2.49 8.07 21.61
C TRP A 29 2.11 7.26 22.86
N VAL A 30 1.03 6.45 22.80
CA VAL A 30 0.59 5.63 23.93
C VAL A 30 1.60 4.52 24.20
N VAL A 31 2.08 3.85 23.16
CA VAL A 31 3.10 2.80 23.31
C VAL A 31 4.46 3.39 23.66
N GLU A 32 4.82 4.54 23.08
CA GLU A 32 6.07 5.24 23.38
C GLU A 32 6.21 5.61 24.86
N LEU A 33 5.12 6.05 25.49
CA LEU A 33 5.09 6.40 26.91
C LEU A 33 4.94 5.19 27.83
N THR A 34 4.49 4.05 27.30
CA THR A 34 4.22 2.84 28.10
C THR A 34 5.35 1.81 28.03
N VAL A 35 6.10 1.75 26.93
CA VAL A 35 7.09 0.69 26.65
C VAL A 35 8.16 0.55 27.74
N ASP A 36 8.51 1.66 28.39
CA ASP A 36 9.55 1.69 29.42
C ASP A 36 9.01 1.27 30.82
N ARG A 37 7.72 0.94 30.94
CA ARG A 37 7.10 0.34 32.15
C ARG A 37 7.28 -1.17 32.25
N ARG A 38 7.94 -1.80 31.26
CA ARG A 38 8.32 -3.22 31.30
C ARG A 38 9.27 -3.52 32.47
N PRO A 39 9.29 -4.75 33.01
CA PRO A 39 8.50 -5.89 32.58
C PRO A 39 7.07 -5.86 33.13
N PHE A 40 6.10 -6.32 32.33
CA PHE A 40 4.73 -6.54 32.75
C PHE A 40 4.55 -7.95 33.32
N ALA A 41 3.81 -8.08 34.41
CA ALA A 41 3.60 -9.36 35.09
C ALA A 41 2.71 -10.32 34.28
N ASP A 42 1.68 -9.79 33.65
CA ASP A 42 0.70 -10.49 32.80
C ASP A 42 0.13 -9.53 31.75
N ASP A 43 -0.71 -10.05 30.84
CA ASP A 43 -1.40 -9.25 29.82
C ASP A 43 -2.36 -8.21 30.43
N ALA A 44 -2.92 -8.50 31.61
CA ALA A 44 -3.75 -7.55 32.34
C ALA A 44 -2.95 -6.34 32.85
N ALA A 45 -1.75 -6.55 33.38
CA ALA A 45 -0.84 -5.49 33.82
C ALA A 45 -0.37 -4.63 32.64
N LEU A 46 -0.11 -5.24 31.48
CA LEU A 46 0.18 -4.51 30.24
C LEU A 46 -1.01 -3.64 29.82
N ALA A 47 -2.22 -4.20 29.77
CA ALA A 47 -3.41 -3.45 29.39
C ALA A 47 -3.71 -2.29 30.35
N THR A 48 -3.56 -2.52 31.66
CA THR A 48 -3.67 -1.46 32.67
C THR A 48 -2.63 -0.39 32.46
N ALA A 49 -1.38 -0.75 32.14
CA ALA A 49 -0.33 0.23 31.90
C ALA A 49 -0.65 1.14 30.70
N LEU A 50 -1.16 0.58 29.60
CA LEU A 50 -1.61 1.35 28.43
C LEU A 50 -2.81 2.24 28.76
N ALA A 51 -3.80 1.72 29.48
CA ALA A 51 -4.98 2.49 29.90
C ALA A 51 -4.62 3.65 30.84
N ASP A 52 -3.76 3.41 31.83
CA ASP A 52 -3.24 4.44 32.74
C ASP A 52 -2.51 5.55 31.98
N THR A 53 -1.71 5.20 30.97
CA THR A 53 -1.00 6.17 30.12
C THR A 53 -1.99 7.09 29.40
N ILE A 54 -3.10 6.54 28.90
CA ILE A 54 -4.17 7.32 28.26
C ILE A 54 -4.89 8.20 29.29
N LEU A 55 -5.23 7.65 30.46
CA LEU A 55 -5.92 8.38 31.53
C LEU A 55 -5.09 9.53 32.09
N ALA A 56 -3.78 9.33 32.23
CA ALA A 56 -2.84 10.34 32.69
C ALA A 56 -2.53 11.41 31.62
N ALA A 57 -2.84 11.14 30.35
CA ALA A 57 -2.70 12.13 29.30
C ALA A 57 -3.71 13.26 29.48
N GLY A 58 -3.31 14.50 29.15
CA GLY A 58 -4.23 15.63 29.16
C GLY A 58 -5.42 15.42 28.22
N THR A 59 -6.56 16.02 28.55
CA THR A 59 -7.83 15.88 27.81
C THR A 59 -7.67 16.09 26.29
N GLU A 60 -6.77 16.96 25.87
CA GLU A 60 -6.50 17.22 24.44
C GLU A 60 -5.90 16.00 23.72
N ARG A 61 -4.92 15.32 24.33
CA ARG A 61 -4.34 14.09 23.77
C ARG A 61 -5.35 12.95 23.74
N GLN A 62 -6.21 12.89 24.75
CA GLN A 62 -7.31 11.93 24.79
C GLN A 62 -8.31 12.18 23.64
N ARG A 63 -8.65 13.45 23.35
CA ARG A 63 -9.51 13.79 22.22
C ARG A 63 -8.89 13.45 20.86
N VAL A 64 -7.60 13.70 20.69
CA VAL A 64 -6.87 13.28 19.47
C VAL A 64 -6.92 11.76 19.30
N LEU A 65 -6.72 11.00 20.39
CA LEU A 65 -6.91 9.55 20.39
C LEU A 65 -8.33 9.16 19.98
N PHE A 66 -9.37 9.83 20.50
CA PHE A 66 -10.76 9.51 20.13
C PHE A 66 -11.02 9.78 18.65
N ALA A 67 -10.57 10.92 18.14
CA ALA A 67 -10.74 11.30 16.73
C ALA A 67 -10.03 10.35 15.76
N ALA A 68 -8.98 9.65 16.21
CA ALA A 68 -8.25 8.68 15.40
C ALA A 68 -8.97 7.32 15.27
N HIS A 69 -10.00 7.04 16.09
CA HIS A 69 -10.73 5.78 16.01
C HIS A 69 -11.63 5.72 14.77
N PRO A 70 -11.80 4.54 14.16
CA PRO A 70 -12.69 4.38 13.02
C PRO A 70 -14.17 4.48 13.44
N GLU A 71 -15.01 4.91 12.51
CA GLU A 71 -16.45 5.00 12.72
C GLU A 71 -17.13 3.62 12.65
N LEU A 72 -18.08 3.37 13.55
CA LEU A 72 -18.82 2.11 13.63
C LEU A 72 -19.74 1.93 12.41
N ALA A 73 -19.59 0.81 11.71
CA ALA A 73 -20.21 0.56 10.40
C ALA A 73 -20.00 1.73 9.40
N GLY A 74 -18.91 2.48 9.57
CA GLY A 74 -18.54 3.60 8.70
C GLY A 74 -17.93 3.13 7.39
N GLN A 75 -17.35 4.05 6.64
CA GLN A 75 -16.73 3.75 5.34
C GLN A 75 -15.71 2.62 5.40
N GLU A 76 -14.91 2.49 6.47
CA GLU A 76 -13.97 1.37 6.63
C GLU A 76 -14.65 -0.01 6.68
N ALA A 77 -15.86 -0.10 7.26
CA ALA A 77 -16.66 -1.33 7.29
C ALA A 77 -17.37 -1.59 5.96
N ALA A 78 -17.90 -0.54 5.33
CA ALA A 78 -18.54 -0.62 4.02
C ALA A 78 -17.54 -0.94 2.89
N GLU A 79 -16.26 -0.59 3.07
CA GLU A 79 -15.17 -0.79 2.11
C GLU A 79 -14.29 -2.00 2.44
N GLY A 80 -14.63 -2.78 3.48
CA GLY A 80 -13.92 -4.02 3.84
C GLY A 80 -12.49 -3.80 4.36
N ARG A 81 -12.15 -2.58 4.79
CA ARG A 81 -10.81 -2.18 5.28
C ARG A 81 -10.60 -2.47 6.78
N MET A 82 -11.46 -3.30 7.35
CA MET A 82 -11.42 -3.65 8.76
C MET A 82 -10.48 -4.84 9.03
N THR A 83 -9.80 -4.84 10.18
CA THR A 83 -9.01 -6.00 10.62
C THR A 83 -9.91 -7.22 10.82
N ASP A 84 -9.43 -8.45 10.59
CA ASP A 84 -10.21 -9.70 10.73
C ASP A 84 -10.97 -9.80 12.07
N ALA A 85 -10.33 -9.32 13.14
CA ALA A 85 -10.92 -9.22 14.46
C ALA A 85 -12.12 -8.27 14.52
N SER A 86 -11.98 -7.09 13.91
CA SER A 86 -13.04 -6.08 13.84
C SER A 86 -14.17 -6.57 12.93
N THR A 87 -13.84 -7.22 11.80
CA THR A 87 -14.80 -7.80 10.86
C THR A 87 -15.63 -8.89 11.54
N GLY A 88 -14.99 -9.79 12.31
CA GLY A 88 -15.70 -10.81 13.09
C GLY A 88 -16.60 -10.24 14.19
N GLU A 89 -16.15 -9.20 14.90
CA GLU A 89 -16.94 -8.54 15.95
C GLU A 89 -18.15 -7.78 15.38
N GLN A 90 -18.01 -7.11 14.23
CA GLN A 90 -19.12 -6.42 13.56
C GLN A 90 -20.08 -7.40 12.86
N ALA A 91 -19.56 -8.47 12.25
CA ALA A 91 -20.37 -9.54 11.67
C ALA A 91 -21.28 -10.20 12.72
N ARG A 92 -20.75 -10.45 13.93
CA ARG A 92 -21.52 -11.03 15.05
C ARG A 92 -22.75 -10.21 15.41
N LEU A 93 -22.67 -8.89 15.26
CA LEU A 93 -23.76 -7.96 15.58
C LEU A 93 -24.67 -7.67 14.38
N GLY A 94 -24.46 -8.34 13.23
CA GLY A 94 -25.25 -8.12 12.02
C GLY A 94 -24.98 -6.77 11.35
N LEU A 95 -23.91 -6.06 11.73
CA LEU A 95 -23.58 -4.74 11.19
C LEU A 95 -23.18 -4.78 9.71
N LEU A 96 -22.76 -5.94 9.21
CA LEU A 96 -22.44 -6.17 7.79
C LEU A 96 -23.66 -6.51 6.94
N SER A 97 -24.84 -6.68 7.55
CA SER A 97 -26.09 -7.09 6.88
C SER A 97 -27.29 -6.31 7.43
N LEU A 98 -27.11 -5.02 7.67
CA LEU A 98 -28.16 -4.15 8.21
C LEU A 98 -29.33 -4.01 7.24
N SER A 99 -30.55 -3.92 7.79
CA SER A 99 -31.69 -3.46 7.02
C SER A 99 -31.47 -2.02 6.54
N ALA A 100 -32.17 -1.59 5.48
CA ALA A 100 -32.06 -0.21 5.00
C ALA A 100 -32.41 0.82 6.08
N ASP A 101 -33.38 0.49 6.94
CA ASP A 101 -33.84 1.33 8.05
C ASP A 101 -32.78 1.40 9.17
N ASP A 102 -32.18 0.27 9.55
CA ASP A 102 -31.14 0.24 10.59
C ASP A 102 -29.85 0.90 10.10
N ALA A 103 -29.49 0.74 8.83
CA ALA A 103 -28.36 1.43 8.21
C ALA A 103 -28.60 2.95 8.15
N ALA A 104 -29.83 3.41 7.89
CA ALA A 104 -30.18 4.81 7.95
C ALA A 104 -30.13 5.36 9.38
N ARG A 105 -30.66 4.61 10.36
CA ARG A 105 -30.64 4.96 11.79
C ARG A 105 -29.20 5.09 12.30
N LEU A 106 -28.34 4.11 12.01
CA LEU A 106 -26.95 4.12 12.44
C LEU A 106 -26.16 5.29 11.84
N ARG A 107 -26.36 5.59 10.53
CA ARG A 107 -25.75 6.77 9.88
C ARG A 107 -26.20 8.09 10.53
N ALA A 108 -27.48 8.20 10.88
CA ALA A 108 -27.99 9.39 11.56
C ALA A 108 -27.39 9.56 12.96
N LEU A 109 -27.24 8.45 13.71
CA LEU A 109 -26.61 8.46 15.03
C LEU A 109 -25.13 8.83 14.95
N ASN A 110 -24.37 8.25 14.01
CA ASN A 110 -22.99 8.60 13.73
C ASN A 110 -22.83 10.09 13.44
N ALA A 111 -23.62 10.63 12.51
CA ALA A 111 -23.58 12.05 12.15
C ALA A 111 -23.90 12.96 13.35
N ALA A 112 -24.92 12.63 14.14
CA ALA A 112 -25.30 13.40 15.33
C ALA A 112 -24.22 13.36 16.42
N TYR A 113 -23.58 12.21 16.61
CA TYR A 113 -22.53 12.01 17.60
C TYR A 113 -21.25 12.75 17.21
N GLN A 114 -20.82 12.62 15.96
CA GLN A 114 -19.68 13.35 15.41
C GLN A 114 -19.90 14.88 15.54
N ALA A 115 -21.10 15.37 15.21
CA ALA A 115 -21.42 16.79 15.33
C ALA A 115 -21.37 17.30 16.79
N ARG A 116 -21.75 16.46 17.76
CA ARG A 116 -21.80 16.85 19.18
C ARG A 116 -20.44 16.74 19.88
N PHE A 117 -19.73 15.64 19.68
CA PHE A 117 -18.53 15.31 20.45
C PHE A 117 -17.23 15.47 19.64
N SER A 118 -17.32 15.73 18.33
CA SER A 118 -16.18 15.93 17.43
C SER A 118 -15.23 14.72 17.32
N HIS A 119 -15.74 13.53 17.61
CA HIS A 119 -15.05 12.26 17.38
C HIS A 119 -16.08 11.15 17.13
N PRO A 120 -15.67 10.03 16.51
CA PRO A 120 -16.56 8.90 16.25
C PRO A 120 -17.05 8.24 17.54
N PHE A 121 -18.17 7.52 17.44
CA PHE A 121 -18.69 6.72 18.55
C PHE A 121 -17.84 5.48 18.76
N ILE A 122 -17.23 5.38 19.95
CA ILE A 122 -16.33 4.27 20.30
C ILE A 122 -17.02 3.38 21.32
N ILE A 123 -17.12 2.08 21.00
CA ILE A 123 -17.68 1.06 21.87
C ILE A 123 -16.95 -0.26 21.68
N ALA A 124 -16.71 -0.99 22.77
CA ALA A 124 -16.11 -2.30 22.74
C ALA A 124 -17.17 -3.35 22.34
N LEU A 125 -17.19 -3.70 21.05
CA LEU A 125 -18.23 -4.56 20.48
C LEU A 125 -18.31 -5.94 21.13
N HIS A 126 -17.22 -6.51 21.65
CA HIS A 126 -17.23 -7.76 22.41
C HIS A 126 -18.11 -7.73 23.67
N ARG A 127 -18.45 -6.55 24.20
CA ARG A 127 -19.35 -6.37 25.36
C ARG A 127 -20.81 -6.17 24.99
N VAL A 128 -21.10 -6.01 23.69
CA VAL A 128 -22.44 -5.72 23.19
C VAL A 128 -23.10 -7.05 22.78
N PRO A 129 -24.26 -7.42 23.34
CA PRO A 129 -24.88 -8.71 23.04
C PRO A 129 -25.51 -8.75 21.65
N ASP A 130 -26.13 -7.64 21.21
CA ASP A 130 -26.94 -7.55 19.98
C ASP A 130 -27.03 -6.10 19.45
N LEU A 131 -27.54 -5.94 18.24
CA LEU A 131 -27.70 -4.65 17.54
C LEU A 131 -28.63 -3.68 18.30
N GLU A 132 -29.70 -4.17 18.91
CA GLU A 132 -30.62 -3.32 19.68
C GLU A 132 -29.93 -2.70 20.89
N THR A 133 -29.14 -3.49 21.61
CA THR A 133 -28.34 -3.02 22.74
C THR A 133 -27.27 -2.02 22.30
N LEU A 134 -26.68 -2.23 21.12
CA LEU A 134 -25.74 -1.28 20.51
C LEU A 134 -26.43 0.08 20.27
N LEU A 135 -27.54 0.07 19.55
CA LEU A 135 -28.27 1.29 19.17
C LEU A 135 -28.82 2.02 20.41
N ALA A 136 -29.37 1.29 21.38
CA ALA A 136 -29.83 1.88 22.64
C ALA A 136 -28.68 2.49 23.46
N THR A 137 -27.51 1.84 23.47
CA THR A 137 -26.31 2.40 24.11
C THR A 137 -25.84 3.66 23.40
N PHE A 138 -25.87 3.66 22.07
CA PHE A 138 -25.51 4.79 21.23
C PHE A 138 -26.42 5.99 21.53
N GLU A 139 -27.74 5.81 21.48
CA GLU A 139 -28.73 6.86 21.76
C GLU A 139 -28.57 7.43 23.18
N ARG A 140 -28.38 6.57 24.18
CA ARG A 140 -28.15 6.99 25.57
C ARG A 140 -26.89 7.84 25.71
N ARG A 141 -25.78 7.41 25.09
CA ARG A 141 -24.49 8.11 25.13
C ARG A 141 -24.49 9.40 24.34
N LEU A 142 -25.25 9.44 23.23
CA LEU A 142 -25.45 10.64 22.42
C LEU A 142 -26.06 11.79 23.23
N VAL A 143 -26.94 11.51 24.19
CA VAL A 143 -27.58 12.54 25.02
C VAL A 143 -26.84 12.86 26.32
N ALA A 144 -25.85 12.05 26.71
CA ALA A 144 -25.14 12.17 27.98
C ALA A 144 -24.32 13.48 28.11
N PRO A 145 -24.16 14.03 29.33
CA PRO A 145 -23.26 15.15 29.57
C PRO A 145 -21.84 14.87 29.07
N ALA A 146 -21.19 15.86 28.44
CA ALA A 146 -19.88 15.67 27.81
C ALA A 146 -18.80 15.07 28.74
N PRO A 147 -18.70 15.43 30.04
CA PRO A 147 -17.74 14.80 30.94
C PRO A 147 -18.02 13.30 31.19
N GLU A 148 -19.30 12.93 31.30
CA GLU A 148 -19.71 11.54 31.49
C GLU A 148 -19.43 10.72 30.23
N GLU A 149 -19.70 11.29 29.06
CA GLU A 149 -19.44 10.64 27.78
C GLU A 149 -17.94 10.48 27.49
N HIS A 150 -17.13 11.48 27.87
CA HIS A 150 -15.67 11.40 27.78
C HIS A 150 -15.13 10.26 28.66
N ALA A 151 -15.64 10.13 29.89
CA ALA A 151 -15.27 9.02 30.77
C ALA A 151 -15.71 7.67 30.22
N ALA A 152 -16.95 7.56 29.72
CA ALA A 152 -17.44 6.34 29.08
C ALA A 152 -16.60 5.93 27.86
N THR A 153 -16.16 6.91 27.06
CA THR A 153 -15.31 6.67 25.89
C THR A 153 -13.95 6.09 26.29
N LEU A 154 -13.34 6.62 27.36
CA LEU A 154 -12.09 6.07 27.92
C LEU A 154 -12.26 4.64 28.41
N ASP A 155 -13.38 4.34 29.07
CA ASP A 155 -13.67 2.98 29.56
C ASP A 155 -13.81 1.97 28.42
N GLU A 156 -14.44 2.37 27.31
CA GLU A 156 -14.55 1.53 26.11
C GLU A 156 -13.20 1.27 25.46
N ILE A 157 -12.36 2.30 25.31
CA ILE A 157 -10.99 2.16 24.79
C ILE A 157 -10.17 1.23 25.68
N ALA A 158 -10.23 1.41 27.01
CA ALA A 158 -9.55 0.53 27.95
C ALA A 158 -10.02 -0.93 27.82
N SER A 159 -11.30 -1.15 27.52
CA SER A 159 -11.82 -2.51 27.26
C SER A 159 -11.31 -3.12 25.96
N VAL A 160 -11.21 -2.32 24.89
CA VAL A 160 -10.62 -2.76 23.61
C VAL A 160 -9.15 -3.14 23.82
N ILE A 161 -8.38 -2.32 24.53
CA ILE A 161 -6.97 -2.59 24.85
C ILE A 161 -6.82 -3.89 25.64
N ARG A 162 -7.65 -4.11 26.68
CA ARG A 162 -7.63 -5.38 27.44
C ARG A 162 -7.88 -6.60 26.56
N SER A 163 -8.88 -6.54 25.69
CA SER A 163 -9.17 -7.64 24.75
C SER A 163 -8.00 -7.91 23.81
N ARG A 164 -7.42 -6.85 23.21
CA ARG A 164 -6.25 -6.96 22.32
C ARG A 164 -5.02 -7.51 23.03
N ALA A 165 -4.73 -7.04 24.24
CA ALA A 165 -3.60 -7.51 25.03
C ALA A 165 -3.75 -8.99 25.41
N ALA A 166 -4.94 -9.42 25.85
CA ALA A 166 -5.21 -10.82 26.18
C ALA A 166 -5.02 -11.73 24.96
N ARG A 167 -5.47 -11.29 23.77
CA ARG A 167 -5.29 -12.05 22.53
C ARG A 167 -3.82 -12.14 22.09
N ALA A 168 -3.07 -11.06 22.23
CA ALA A 168 -1.69 -10.98 21.75
C ALA A 168 -0.66 -11.55 22.73
N PHE A 169 -0.91 -11.41 24.03
CA PHE A 169 0.07 -11.68 25.10
C PHE A 169 -0.46 -12.58 26.22
N GLY A 170 -1.72 -13.05 26.15
CA GLY A 170 -2.30 -13.92 27.16
C GLY A 170 -1.66 -15.32 27.23
N PRO A 171 -2.04 -16.15 28.21
CA PRO A 171 -1.47 -17.47 28.41
C PRO A 171 -1.59 -18.37 27.15
N GLY A 172 -0.48 -18.99 26.74
CA GLY A 172 -0.46 -19.91 25.59
C GLY A 172 -0.29 -19.22 24.22
N THR A 173 -0.21 -17.89 24.18
CA THR A 173 0.14 -17.14 22.97
C THR A 173 1.62 -17.35 22.61
N LYS A 174 1.88 -17.65 21.33
CA LYS A 174 3.25 -17.78 20.80
C LYS A 174 3.78 -16.39 20.48
N PRO A 175 5.09 -16.14 20.65
CA PRO A 175 5.67 -14.87 20.30
C PRO A 175 5.47 -14.57 18.81
N PRO A 176 5.08 -13.34 18.44
CA PRO A 176 5.07 -12.91 17.05
C PRO A 176 6.49 -13.00 16.48
N ARG A 177 6.63 -13.58 15.28
CA ARG A 177 7.92 -13.75 14.59
C ARG A 177 8.37 -12.40 14.05
N THR A 178 8.99 -11.58 14.89
CA THR A 178 9.74 -10.41 14.45
C THR A 178 10.95 -10.89 13.65
N SER A 179 11.16 -10.32 12.46
CA SER A 179 12.30 -10.64 11.60
C SER A 179 13.60 -10.44 12.37
N LEU A 180 14.44 -11.46 12.38
CA LEU A 180 15.72 -11.54 13.10
C LEU A 180 16.81 -10.66 12.46
N ALA A 181 16.55 -9.37 12.24
CA ALA A 181 17.47 -8.44 11.57
C ALA A 181 18.08 -7.39 12.51
N ALA A 182 17.81 -7.45 13.82
CA ALA A 182 18.33 -6.47 14.77
C ALA A 182 18.80 -7.11 16.09
N THR A 183 19.67 -8.12 16.04
CA THR A 183 20.54 -8.46 17.20
C THR A 183 21.79 -9.21 16.78
N LEU A 184 22.71 -8.56 16.05
CA LEU A 184 24.05 -9.13 15.84
C LEU A 184 25.16 -8.08 15.92
N GLU A 185 25.11 -7.13 16.85
CA GLU A 185 26.33 -6.40 17.24
C GLU A 185 26.32 -6.06 18.74
N HIS A 186 26.82 -6.98 19.59
CA HIS A 186 27.31 -6.59 20.91
C HIS A 186 28.61 -7.35 21.25
N PRO A 187 29.72 -6.66 21.54
CA PRO A 187 31.06 -7.26 21.68
C PRO A 187 31.30 -7.81 23.10
N ALA A 188 30.44 -8.69 23.58
CA ALA A 188 30.56 -9.31 24.90
C ALA A 188 30.41 -10.84 24.85
N MET A 189 31.12 -11.49 23.92
CA MET A 189 31.28 -12.95 23.92
C MET A 189 32.66 -13.34 23.37
N LYS A 190 33.70 -12.85 24.06
CA LYS A 190 35.08 -13.36 23.98
C LYS A 190 35.59 -13.67 25.37
N ALA A 191 35.01 -14.70 25.99
CA ALA A 191 35.69 -15.57 26.94
C ALA A 191 34.76 -16.75 27.23
N ILE A 192 35.34 -17.95 27.30
CA ILE A 192 34.74 -19.24 27.69
C ILE A 192 34.32 -20.14 26.51
N LEU A 193 35.36 -20.73 25.90
CA LEU A 193 35.41 -22.17 25.58
C LEU A 193 36.48 -22.76 26.53
N PRO A 194 36.49 -24.04 26.97
CA PRO A 194 35.71 -25.19 26.50
C PRO A 194 35.31 -26.22 27.61
N LEU A 195 34.04 -26.58 27.77
CA LEU A 195 33.67 -27.87 28.38
C LEU A 195 32.22 -28.21 28.05
N VAL A 196 32.01 -29.05 27.05
CA VAL A 196 31.03 -30.15 26.93
C VAL A 196 31.15 -30.62 25.47
N ALA A 197 32.28 -31.25 25.18
CA ALA A 197 32.33 -32.28 24.16
C ALA A 197 32.00 -33.60 24.88
N SER A 198 31.10 -34.39 24.31
CA SER A 198 30.69 -35.75 24.75
C SER A 198 29.40 -35.87 25.56
N THR A 199 28.23 -35.62 24.95
CA THR A 199 27.05 -36.52 25.01
C THR A 199 25.90 -35.94 24.19
N ALA A 200 25.66 -36.49 22.99
CA ALA A 200 24.34 -36.69 22.36
C ALA A 200 24.54 -36.96 20.85
N LEU A 201 25.10 -38.13 20.55
CA LEU A 201 24.77 -38.82 19.31
C LEU A 201 23.32 -39.32 19.46
N VAL A 202 22.55 -39.23 18.37
CA VAL A 202 21.10 -39.53 18.22
C VAL A 202 20.16 -38.35 18.45
N LEU A 203 20.23 -37.34 17.57
CA LEU A 203 19.01 -36.75 17.00
C LEU A 203 19.12 -36.87 15.48
N SER A 204 18.48 -37.91 14.94
CA SER A 204 18.15 -37.99 13.53
C SER A 204 17.32 -36.76 13.17
N THR A 205 17.75 -36.09 12.11
CA THR A 205 17.17 -34.91 11.47
C THR A 205 15.66 -35.02 11.26
N ALA A 206 14.89 -34.36 12.11
CA ALA A 206 13.69 -33.68 11.67
C ALA A 206 14.09 -32.23 11.43
N MET A 207 14.66 -31.95 10.25
CA MET A 207 14.54 -30.60 9.72
C MET A 207 13.05 -30.40 9.49
N ALA A 208 12.39 -29.71 10.42
CA ALA A 208 11.14 -29.07 10.07
C ALA A 208 11.49 -28.12 8.92
N ASP A 209 10.99 -28.39 7.72
CA ASP A 209 11.15 -27.50 6.57
C ASP A 209 10.70 -26.11 7.01
N ALA A 210 11.68 -25.20 7.12
CA ALA A 210 11.35 -23.80 7.24
C ALA A 210 10.68 -23.44 5.91
N LYS A 211 9.41 -23.03 5.95
CA LYS A 211 8.72 -22.54 4.76
C LYS A 211 9.58 -21.46 4.10
N ASP A 212 9.71 -21.52 2.79
CA ASP A 212 10.38 -20.46 2.04
C ASP A 212 9.48 -19.24 2.08
N THR A 213 9.87 -18.22 2.84
CA THR A 213 9.09 -16.97 2.93
C THR A 213 9.55 -15.98 1.87
N ILE A 214 8.61 -15.49 1.07
CA ILE A 214 8.80 -14.42 0.09
C ILE A 214 8.22 -13.14 0.67
N ARG A 215 9.02 -12.09 0.82
CA ARG A 215 8.52 -10.75 1.15
C ARG A 215 8.37 -9.96 -0.14
N ILE A 216 7.16 -9.48 -0.39
CA ILE A 216 6.85 -8.66 -1.55
C ILE A 216 6.31 -7.29 -1.12
N ALA A 217 6.95 -6.20 -1.58
CA ALA A 217 6.56 -4.84 -1.21
C ALA A 217 6.03 -4.01 -2.39
N GLY A 218 5.07 -3.13 -2.13
CA GLY A 218 4.54 -2.23 -3.14
C GLY A 218 4.00 -0.91 -2.59
N ASN A 219 3.83 0.05 -3.48
CA ASN A 219 3.55 1.45 -3.11
C ASN A 219 2.12 1.91 -3.44
N PHE A 220 1.27 0.95 -3.82
CA PHE A 220 -0.12 1.18 -4.21
C PHE A 220 -1.05 0.96 -3.02
N ALA A 221 -2.19 1.67 -3.00
CA ALA A 221 -3.25 1.45 -2.03
C ALA A 221 -3.74 -0.01 -2.05
N THR A 222 -4.27 -0.50 -0.94
CA THR A 222 -4.74 -1.88 -0.80
C THR A 222 -5.87 -2.23 -1.77
N GLU A 223 -6.70 -1.25 -2.12
CA GLU A 223 -7.84 -1.39 -3.03
C GLU A 223 -7.45 -1.32 -4.52
N HIS A 224 -6.22 -0.91 -4.82
CA HIS A 224 -5.75 -0.81 -6.20
C HIS A 224 -5.62 -2.20 -6.82
N SER A 225 -6.00 -2.34 -8.10
CA SER A 225 -5.98 -3.62 -8.85
C SER A 225 -4.66 -4.38 -8.73
N SER A 226 -3.52 -3.68 -8.71
CA SER A 226 -2.20 -4.31 -8.53
C SER A 226 -2.03 -4.96 -7.15
N SER A 227 -2.51 -4.34 -6.08
CA SER A 227 -2.39 -4.88 -4.74
C SER A 227 -3.28 -6.12 -4.58
N LEU A 228 -4.49 -6.07 -5.15
CA LEU A 228 -5.40 -7.22 -5.22
C LEU A 228 -4.81 -8.37 -6.06
N ALA A 229 -4.09 -8.05 -7.13
CA ALA A 229 -3.38 -9.05 -7.92
C ALA A 229 -2.22 -9.69 -7.16
N ILE A 230 -1.49 -8.95 -6.33
CA ILE A 230 -0.46 -9.54 -5.49
C ILE A 230 -1.04 -10.44 -4.39
N ALA A 231 -2.20 -10.11 -3.82
CA ALA A 231 -2.92 -11.03 -2.95
C ALA A 231 -3.34 -12.32 -3.70
N LYS A 232 -3.74 -12.21 -4.97
CA LYS A 232 -3.99 -13.39 -5.82
C LYS A 232 -2.73 -14.19 -6.11
N PHE A 233 -1.58 -13.53 -6.28
CA PHE A 233 -0.29 -14.20 -6.42
C PHE A 233 0.08 -15.00 -5.16
N GLU A 234 -0.12 -14.42 -3.98
CA GLU A 234 0.03 -15.12 -2.70
C GLU A 234 -0.83 -16.38 -2.66
N GLU A 235 -2.15 -16.26 -2.86
CA GLU A 235 -3.08 -17.40 -2.88
C GLU A 235 -2.61 -18.50 -3.86
N GLU A 236 -2.27 -18.12 -5.08
CA GLU A 236 -1.93 -19.07 -6.14
C GLU A 236 -0.58 -19.75 -5.89
N LEU A 237 0.42 -19.03 -5.38
CA LEU A 237 1.74 -19.60 -5.09
C LEU A 237 1.70 -20.54 -3.87
N GLU A 238 0.95 -20.17 -2.82
CA GLU A 238 0.74 -21.05 -1.67
C GLU A 238 0.01 -22.32 -2.09
N ARG A 239 -0.98 -22.19 -2.98
CA ARG A 239 -1.71 -23.35 -3.54
C ARG A 239 -0.81 -24.23 -4.39
N LEU A 240 -0.05 -23.67 -5.33
CA LEU A 240 0.84 -24.41 -6.24
C LEU A 240 1.98 -25.11 -5.49
N SER A 241 2.49 -24.48 -4.42
CA SER A 241 3.56 -25.04 -3.59
C SER A 241 3.08 -25.99 -2.50
N GLY A 242 1.76 -26.22 -2.37
CA GLY A 242 1.21 -27.03 -1.28
C GLY A 242 1.48 -26.44 0.12
N GLY A 243 1.67 -25.12 0.19
CA GLY A 243 2.00 -24.39 1.42
C GLY A 243 3.47 -24.42 1.82
N GLU A 244 4.38 -24.94 0.97
CA GLU A 244 5.83 -24.91 1.19
C GLU A 244 6.42 -23.50 1.05
N ILE A 245 5.82 -22.67 0.20
CA ILE A 245 6.16 -21.25 0.03
C ILE A 245 5.10 -20.43 0.75
N ASP A 246 5.54 -19.42 1.50
CA ASP A 246 4.71 -18.48 2.28
C ASP A 246 4.95 -17.08 1.71
N VAL A 247 3.90 -16.31 1.40
CA VAL A 247 4.06 -14.98 0.80
C VAL A 247 3.60 -13.90 1.75
N ASN A 248 4.51 -13.04 2.18
CA ASN A 248 4.19 -11.87 2.99
C ASN A 248 4.09 -10.62 2.11
N VAL A 249 2.86 -10.13 1.96
CA VAL A 249 2.54 -8.96 1.13
C VAL A 249 2.56 -7.67 1.96
N PHE A 250 3.33 -6.68 1.52
CA PHE A 250 3.48 -5.38 2.15
C PHE A 250 3.05 -4.25 1.18
N PRO A 251 1.74 -3.99 1.04
CA PRO A 251 1.23 -2.93 0.16
C PRO A 251 1.37 -1.56 0.82
N ALA A 252 0.84 -0.51 0.19
CA ALA A 252 0.66 0.81 0.78
C ALA A 252 1.93 1.40 1.42
N GLN A 253 3.10 1.14 0.81
CA GLN A 253 4.39 1.72 1.22
C GLN A 253 4.84 1.30 2.63
N GLN A 254 4.35 0.17 3.15
CA GLN A 254 4.67 -0.33 4.50
C GLN A 254 6.17 -0.56 4.74
N LEU A 255 6.92 -0.93 3.69
CA LEU A 255 8.37 -1.14 3.76
C LEU A 255 9.20 0.01 3.14
N GLY A 256 8.56 1.15 2.86
CA GLY A 256 9.21 2.33 2.28
C GLY A 256 8.54 2.84 1.01
N GLY A 257 9.06 3.96 0.50
CA GLY A 257 8.63 4.55 -0.78
C GLY A 257 9.09 3.72 -1.97
N ALA A 258 8.74 4.18 -3.18
CA ALA A 258 9.00 3.41 -4.39
C ALA A 258 10.49 3.32 -4.69
N ALA A 259 11.22 4.42 -4.53
CA ALA A 259 12.67 4.42 -4.69
C ALA A 259 13.39 3.52 -3.67
N GLU A 260 12.93 3.50 -2.41
CA GLU A 260 13.49 2.64 -1.37
C GLU A 260 13.24 1.15 -1.65
N ASN A 261 12.04 0.78 -2.09
CA ASN A 261 11.72 -0.61 -2.46
C ASN A 261 12.58 -1.11 -3.62
N VAL A 262 12.85 -0.27 -4.63
CA VAL A 262 13.77 -0.61 -5.72
C VAL A 262 15.17 -0.94 -5.19
N GLN A 263 15.71 -0.14 -4.26
CA GLN A 263 17.01 -0.45 -3.66
C GLN A 263 16.95 -1.73 -2.81
N ALA A 264 15.88 -1.91 -2.03
CA ALA A 264 15.71 -3.07 -1.16
C ALA A 264 15.68 -4.39 -1.95
N VAL A 265 14.97 -4.44 -3.08
CA VAL A 265 15.00 -5.62 -3.98
C VAL A 265 16.37 -5.81 -4.60
N LYS A 266 17.01 -4.75 -5.12
CA LYS A 266 18.33 -4.88 -5.76
C LYS A 266 19.39 -5.48 -4.83
N ILE A 267 19.41 -5.08 -3.56
CA ILE A 267 20.37 -5.59 -2.56
C ILE A 267 19.92 -6.91 -1.91
N GLY A 268 18.70 -7.37 -2.18
CA GLY A 268 18.13 -8.60 -1.60
C GLY A 268 17.66 -8.44 -0.15
N ALA A 269 17.35 -7.22 0.29
CA ALA A 269 16.74 -6.97 1.60
C ALA A 269 15.27 -7.42 1.65
N ILE A 270 14.59 -7.43 0.49
CA ILE A 270 13.29 -8.08 0.24
C ILE A 270 13.38 -8.89 -1.06
N GLU A 271 12.60 -9.97 -1.16
CA GLU A 271 12.69 -10.91 -2.29
C GLU A 271 12.05 -10.33 -3.56
N MET A 272 10.93 -9.62 -3.42
CA MET A 272 10.15 -9.12 -4.56
C MET A 272 9.57 -7.72 -4.29
N MET A 273 9.20 -7.02 -5.36
CA MET A 273 8.40 -5.80 -5.31
C MET A 273 7.47 -5.69 -6.53
N TRP A 274 6.45 -4.84 -6.41
CA TRP A 274 5.73 -4.29 -7.56
C TRP A 274 5.71 -2.77 -7.52
N VAL A 275 6.11 -2.13 -8.62
CA VAL A 275 6.34 -0.68 -8.68
C VAL A 275 6.03 -0.14 -10.07
N GLY A 276 5.62 1.12 -10.17
CA GLY A 276 5.49 1.79 -11.49
C GLY A 276 6.83 1.77 -12.22
N THR A 277 6.81 1.40 -13.51
CA THR A 277 8.01 1.15 -14.32
C THR A 277 8.94 2.36 -14.36
N ALA A 278 8.39 3.57 -14.32
CA ALA A 278 9.14 4.81 -14.23
C ALA A 278 10.21 4.84 -13.12
N TYR A 279 9.96 4.20 -11.96
CA TYR A 279 10.92 4.16 -10.85
C TYR A 279 12.15 3.28 -11.13
N LEU A 280 12.05 2.36 -12.09
CA LEU A 280 13.15 1.49 -12.50
C LEU A 280 14.06 2.17 -13.53
N THR A 281 13.62 3.23 -14.21
CA THR A 281 14.37 3.88 -15.31
C THR A 281 15.71 4.47 -14.88
N ARG A 282 15.87 4.87 -13.62
CA ARG A 282 17.19 5.29 -13.09
C ARG A 282 18.21 4.16 -13.02
N THR A 283 17.73 2.91 -12.93
CA THR A 283 18.56 1.71 -12.92
C THR A 283 18.68 1.09 -14.31
N VAL A 284 17.57 1.01 -15.05
CA VAL A 284 17.51 0.48 -16.42
C VAL A 284 16.89 1.56 -17.32
N PRO A 285 17.68 2.51 -17.83
CA PRO A 285 17.19 3.61 -18.66
C PRO A 285 16.39 3.15 -19.89
N GLU A 286 16.67 1.96 -20.39
CA GLU A 286 15.99 1.34 -21.53
C GLU A 286 14.49 1.12 -21.31
N LEU A 287 14.04 1.02 -20.06
CA LEU A 287 12.60 0.94 -19.73
C LEU A 287 11.82 2.20 -20.16
N GLU A 288 12.49 3.32 -20.44
CA GLU A 288 11.83 4.51 -21.00
C GLU A 288 11.26 4.28 -22.41
N VAL A 289 11.68 3.23 -23.12
CA VAL A 289 11.22 2.91 -24.49
C VAL A 289 9.73 2.55 -24.56
N ILE A 290 9.15 2.11 -23.44
CA ILE A 290 7.72 1.78 -23.28
C ILE A 290 6.94 2.86 -22.51
N GLY A 291 7.54 4.04 -22.31
CA GLY A 291 6.93 5.20 -21.65
C GLY A 291 6.95 6.45 -22.53
N LEU A 292 6.94 6.29 -23.86
CA LEU A 292 7.00 7.43 -24.78
C LEU A 292 5.64 8.16 -24.84
N PRO A 293 5.61 9.49 -25.04
CA PRO A 293 4.37 10.25 -25.10
C PRO A 293 3.50 9.79 -26.28
N PHE A 294 2.22 9.55 -26.01
CA PHE A 294 1.20 9.12 -26.98
C PHE A 294 1.57 7.88 -27.80
N GLN A 295 2.41 7.00 -27.24
CA GLN A 295 2.93 5.83 -27.94
C GLN A 295 1.87 4.80 -28.29
N PHE A 296 0.95 4.52 -27.36
CA PHE A 296 0.03 3.39 -27.47
C PHE A 296 -1.40 3.86 -27.76
N PRO A 297 -2.06 3.31 -28.79
CA PRO A 297 -3.45 3.64 -29.09
C PRO A 297 -4.45 2.88 -28.22
N SER A 298 -4.05 1.76 -27.61
CA SER A 298 -4.91 0.91 -26.77
C SER A 298 -4.11 0.07 -25.77
N ARG A 299 -4.82 -0.53 -24.81
CA ARG A 299 -4.29 -1.50 -23.83
C ARG A 299 -3.68 -2.71 -24.53
N GLU A 300 -4.37 -3.24 -25.52
CA GLU A 300 -3.97 -4.45 -26.24
C GLU A 300 -2.65 -4.23 -26.99
N ALA A 301 -2.48 -3.06 -27.62
CA ALA A 301 -1.23 -2.69 -28.29
C ALA A 301 -0.08 -2.55 -27.28
N ALA A 302 -0.34 -1.94 -26.12
CA ALA A 302 0.63 -1.80 -25.05
C ALA A 302 1.09 -3.16 -24.50
N PHE A 303 0.15 -4.06 -24.21
CA PHE A 303 0.44 -5.41 -23.72
C PHE A 303 1.16 -6.25 -24.77
N ALA A 304 0.78 -6.16 -26.06
CA ALA A 304 1.47 -6.89 -27.11
C ALA A 304 2.96 -6.53 -27.22
N ILE A 305 3.33 -5.28 -26.95
CA ILE A 305 4.73 -4.85 -26.90
C ILE A 305 5.45 -5.41 -25.66
N THR A 306 4.87 -5.30 -24.46
CA THR A 306 5.52 -5.77 -23.22
C THR A 306 5.52 -7.28 -23.03
N ASP A 307 4.58 -7.99 -23.65
CA ASP A 307 4.53 -9.46 -23.61
C ASP A 307 5.30 -10.11 -24.77
N GLY A 308 5.78 -9.28 -25.69
CA GLY A 308 6.49 -9.68 -26.89
C GLY A 308 8.02 -9.57 -26.79
N PRO A 309 8.70 -9.53 -27.95
CA PRO A 309 10.17 -9.45 -28.02
C PRO A 309 10.76 -8.23 -27.30
N VAL A 310 10.08 -7.08 -27.33
CA VAL A 310 10.54 -5.86 -26.65
C VAL A 310 10.57 -6.07 -25.14
N GLY A 311 9.50 -6.60 -24.54
CA GLY A 311 9.48 -6.94 -23.12
C GLY A 311 10.56 -7.94 -22.72
N THR A 312 10.79 -8.97 -23.54
CA THR A 312 11.88 -9.93 -23.31
C THR A 312 13.25 -9.25 -23.28
N ALA A 313 13.51 -8.33 -24.20
CA ALA A 313 14.76 -7.58 -24.23
C ALA A 313 14.94 -6.68 -22.99
N LEU A 314 13.85 -6.05 -22.52
CA LEU A 314 13.84 -5.26 -21.29
C LEU A 314 14.07 -6.12 -20.04
N ASP A 315 13.50 -7.32 -20.01
CA ASP A 315 13.71 -8.29 -18.93
C ASP A 315 15.18 -8.72 -18.84
N ASP A 316 15.83 -8.96 -19.98
CA ASP A 316 17.27 -9.25 -20.03
C ASP A 316 18.12 -8.07 -19.53
N MET A 317 17.70 -6.83 -19.80
CA MET A 317 18.36 -5.64 -19.30
C MET A 317 18.18 -5.46 -17.79
N MET A 318 16.98 -5.72 -17.25
CA MET A 318 16.76 -5.79 -15.80
C MET A 318 17.60 -6.89 -15.14
N ALA A 319 17.75 -8.05 -15.78
CA ALA A 319 18.55 -9.15 -15.26
C ALA A 319 20.02 -8.79 -15.07
N LYS A 320 20.58 -7.94 -15.96
CA LYS A 320 21.96 -7.41 -15.83
C LYS A 320 22.12 -6.53 -14.59
N GLU A 321 21.05 -5.88 -14.16
CA GLU A 321 20.99 -5.03 -12.96
C GLU A 321 20.60 -5.80 -11.69
N GLY A 322 20.63 -7.14 -11.72
CA GLY A 322 20.36 -7.98 -10.56
C GLY A 322 18.87 -8.15 -10.24
N MET A 323 18.01 -7.93 -11.22
CA MET A 323 16.56 -7.96 -11.08
C MET A 323 15.92 -8.97 -12.05
N THR A 324 15.15 -9.92 -11.54
CA THR A 324 14.36 -10.83 -12.38
C THR A 324 12.96 -10.25 -12.59
N SER A 325 12.61 -9.96 -13.85
CA SER A 325 11.24 -9.61 -14.21
C SER A 325 10.30 -10.82 -14.08
N LEU A 326 9.13 -10.57 -13.51
CA LEU A 326 8.06 -11.55 -13.33
C LEU A 326 6.77 -11.15 -14.06
N GLY A 327 6.77 -10.02 -14.76
CA GLY A 327 5.68 -9.57 -15.62
C GLY A 327 5.35 -8.08 -15.47
N TYR A 328 4.49 -7.62 -16.38
CA TYR A 328 4.03 -6.24 -16.47
C TYR A 328 2.51 -6.18 -16.24
N MET A 329 2.11 -5.55 -15.15
CA MET A 329 0.73 -5.17 -14.86
C MET A 329 0.39 -3.83 -15.52
N GLU A 330 -0.89 -3.56 -15.75
CA GLU A 330 -1.37 -2.25 -16.21
C GLU A 330 -1.28 -1.23 -15.06
N LEU A 331 -0.60 -0.11 -15.29
CA LEU A 331 -0.91 1.11 -14.54
C LEU A 331 -2.06 1.84 -15.24
N GLY A 332 -1.94 2.01 -16.55
CA GLY A 332 -3.02 2.49 -17.43
C GLY A 332 -2.69 3.81 -18.13
N PHE A 333 -3.69 4.32 -18.85
CA PHE A 333 -3.58 5.65 -19.45
C PHE A 333 -3.51 6.72 -18.37
N ARG A 334 -2.61 7.69 -18.55
CA ARG A 334 -2.34 8.73 -17.55
C ARG A 334 -3.03 10.04 -17.93
N HIS A 335 -3.64 10.69 -16.94
CA HIS A 335 -4.49 11.85 -17.10
C HIS A 335 -4.04 12.97 -16.16
N LEU A 336 -4.17 14.23 -16.62
CA LEU A 336 -3.70 15.40 -15.90
C LEU A 336 -4.75 15.86 -14.90
N THR A 337 -4.36 16.10 -13.65
CA THR A 337 -5.15 16.86 -12.68
C THR A 337 -4.42 18.13 -12.27
N ASN A 338 -5.18 19.13 -11.85
CA ASN A 338 -4.61 20.31 -11.20
C ASN A 338 -5.66 21.05 -10.36
N ASN A 339 -5.21 22.00 -9.53
CA ASN A 339 -6.06 22.82 -8.67
C ASN A 339 -6.24 24.27 -9.17
N VAL A 340 -5.73 24.59 -10.36
CA VAL A 340 -5.67 25.95 -10.91
C VAL A 340 -6.80 26.21 -11.92
N ARG A 341 -6.95 25.34 -12.93
CA ARG A 341 -7.90 25.54 -14.04
C ARG A 341 -8.20 24.25 -14.83
N PRO A 342 -9.37 24.17 -15.50
CA PRO A 342 -9.60 23.20 -16.58
C PRO A 342 -8.56 23.32 -17.69
N VAL A 343 -8.25 22.22 -18.38
CA VAL A 343 -7.31 22.20 -19.51
C VAL A 343 -8.08 21.99 -20.81
N VAL A 344 -8.32 23.06 -21.56
CA VAL A 344 -9.03 23.05 -22.85
C VAL A 344 -8.16 23.52 -24.02
N ALA A 345 -7.01 24.13 -23.73
CA ALA A 345 -5.99 24.52 -24.71
C ALA A 345 -4.57 24.29 -24.15
N ILE A 346 -3.56 24.30 -25.02
CA ILE A 346 -2.15 24.13 -24.62
C ILE A 346 -1.68 25.19 -23.61
N SER A 347 -2.15 26.44 -23.76
CA SER A 347 -1.88 27.53 -22.82
C SER A 347 -2.36 27.24 -21.40
N ASP A 348 -3.31 26.33 -21.23
CA ASP A 348 -3.79 25.94 -19.91
C ASP A 348 -2.82 25.02 -19.17
N ILE A 349 -1.85 24.41 -19.86
CA ILE A 349 -0.77 23.62 -19.25
C ILE A 349 0.43 24.51 -18.88
N GLU A 350 0.61 25.62 -19.60
CA GLU A 350 1.76 26.50 -19.43
C GLU A 350 1.93 27.00 -17.99
N GLY A 351 3.14 26.84 -17.46
CA GLY A 351 3.53 27.28 -16.13
C GLY A 351 3.04 26.42 -14.97
N LEU A 352 2.14 25.45 -15.18
CA LEU A 352 1.66 24.57 -14.12
C LEU A 352 2.82 23.75 -13.52
N LYS A 353 2.93 23.73 -12.21
CA LYS A 353 3.85 22.85 -11.48
C LYS A 353 3.23 21.46 -11.35
N ILE A 354 3.61 20.54 -12.24
CA ILE A 354 3.03 19.20 -12.28
C ILE A 354 4.02 18.20 -11.69
N ARG A 355 3.59 17.40 -10.72
CA ARG A 355 4.40 16.28 -10.25
C ARG A 355 4.37 15.13 -11.24
N LEU A 356 5.55 14.59 -11.53
CA LEU A 356 5.76 13.35 -12.28
C LEU A 356 6.51 12.32 -11.41
N GLN A 357 6.35 11.04 -11.76
CA GLN A 357 7.30 10.01 -11.34
C GLN A 357 8.73 10.36 -11.85
N PRO A 358 9.81 9.86 -11.22
CA PRO A 358 11.19 10.21 -11.57
C PRO A 358 11.68 9.51 -12.87
N ASN A 359 11.05 9.87 -14.00
CA ASN A 359 11.36 9.40 -15.35
C ASN A 359 11.66 10.62 -16.24
N GLU A 360 12.83 10.65 -16.87
CA GLU A 360 13.29 11.80 -17.63
C GLU A 360 12.46 12.06 -18.90
N THR A 361 12.01 11.02 -19.61
CA THR A 361 11.06 11.15 -20.73
C THR A 361 9.76 11.81 -20.30
N HIS A 362 9.21 11.43 -19.15
CA HIS A 362 7.97 12.02 -18.64
C HIS A 362 8.16 13.49 -18.27
N LEU A 363 9.27 13.82 -17.59
CA LEU A 363 9.64 15.20 -17.26
C LEU A 363 9.86 16.05 -18.52
N ALA A 364 10.56 15.52 -19.51
CA ALA A 364 10.82 16.20 -20.78
C ALA A 364 9.53 16.46 -21.56
N THR A 365 8.59 15.51 -21.53
CA THR A 365 7.27 15.65 -22.14
C THR A 365 6.52 16.84 -21.55
N PHE A 366 6.40 16.94 -20.22
CA PHE A 366 5.69 18.07 -19.61
C PHE A 366 6.42 19.41 -19.76
N ARG A 367 7.76 19.40 -19.82
CA ARG A 367 8.55 20.59 -20.21
C ARG A 367 8.21 21.04 -21.63
N ALA A 368 8.12 20.11 -22.59
CA ALA A 368 7.77 20.42 -23.98
C ALA A 368 6.32 20.96 -24.12
N LEU A 369 5.43 20.58 -23.21
CA LEU A 369 4.07 21.13 -23.08
C LEU A 369 4.02 22.49 -22.37
N GLY A 370 5.16 23.04 -21.93
CA GLY A 370 5.25 24.34 -21.26
C GLY A 370 4.98 24.31 -19.75
N ALA A 371 4.81 23.13 -19.15
CA ALA A 371 4.67 22.97 -17.70
C ALA A 371 6.03 23.07 -16.98
N ASN A 372 5.98 23.15 -15.65
CA ASN A 372 7.12 23.09 -14.74
C ASN A 372 7.11 21.74 -14.00
N PRO A 373 7.63 20.65 -14.59
CA PRO A 373 7.52 19.33 -13.99
C PRO A 373 8.45 19.16 -12.79
N VAL A 374 7.96 18.47 -11.76
CA VAL A 374 8.70 18.17 -10.52
C VAL A 374 8.75 16.65 -10.34
N ALA A 375 9.95 16.08 -10.29
CA ALA A 375 10.14 14.68 -9.94
C ALA A 375 9.99 14.51 -8.43
N MET A 376 9.10 13.62 -7.99
CA MET A 376 8.82 13.39 -6.57
C MET A 376 8.37 11.95 -6.34
N ASP A 377 8.72 11.36 -5.20
CA ASP A 377 8.20 10.03 -4.83
C ASP A 377 6.70 10.10 -4.50
N VAL A 378 5.99 8.99 -4.70
CA VAL A 378 4.54 8.91 -4.46
C VAL A 378 4.19 9.14 -2.99
N LYS A 379 5.08 8.80 -2.06
CA LYS A 379 4.89 9.00 -0.61
C LYS A 379 4.73 10.47 -0.21
N GLU A 380 5.31 11.38 -0.99
CA GLU A 380 5.29 12.84 -0.73
C GLU A 380 4.13 13.55 -1.45
N LEU A 381 3.49 12.87 -2.40
CA LEU A 381 2.59 13.48 -3.39
C LEU A 381 1.33 14.09 -2.76
N TYR A 382 0.60 13.35 -1.93
CA TYR A 382 -0.66 13.85 -1.35
C TYR A 382 -0.41 15.14 -0.57
N SER A 383 0.59 15.14 0.31
CA SER A 383 0.94 16.30 1.13
C SER A 383 1.40 17.48 0.28
N ALA A 384 2.16 17.25 -0.80
CA ALA A 384 2.58 18.31 -1.70
C ALA A 384 1.40 18.96 -2.46
N LEU A 385 0.38 18.17 -2.83
CA LEU A 385 -0.87 18.68 -3.44
C LEU A 385 -1.69 19.46 -2.42
N GLU A 386 -1.87 18.90 -1.22
CA GLU A 386 -2.63 19.51 -0.12
C GLU A 386 -2.04 20.88 0.28
N GLN A 387 -0.71 20.95 0.40
CA GLN A 387 0.01 22.17 0.75
C GLN A 387 0.14 23.16 -0.42
N GLY A 388 -0.26 22.79 -1.63
CA GLY A 388 -0.13 23.62 -2.82
C GLY A 388 1.32 23.89 -3.24
N VAL A 389 2.26 23.02 -2.87
CA VAL A 389 3.66 23.08 -3.32
C VAL A 389 3.75 22.85 -4.83
N ILE A 390 2.87 21.99 -5.34
CA ILE A 390 2.62 21.67 -6.74
C ILE A 390 1.16 21.98 -7.09
N ASP A 391 0.94 22.37 -8.34
CA ASP A 391 -0.40 22.72 -8.84
C ASP A 391 -1.21 21.47 -9.17
N GLY A 392 -0.53 20.39 -9.55
CA GLY A 392 -1.18 19.17 -9.99
C GLY A 392 -0.25 17.99 -10.18
N GLN A 393 -0.79 16.93 -10.74
CA GLN A 393 -0.12 15.66 -11.00
C GLN A 393 -0.75 14.98 -12.21
N GLU A 394 -0.19 13.85 -12.62
CA GLU A 394 -0.80 13.00 -13.63
C GLU A 394 -0.81 11.54 -13.20
N ASN A 395 -1.91 10.83 -13.47
CA ASN A 395 -2.11 9.42 -13.16
C ASN A 395 -3.38 8.87 -13.85
N PRO A 396 -3.58 7.53 -13.89
CA PRO A 396 -4.85 6.91 -14.25
C PRO A 396 -6.00 7.32 -13.33
N PHE A 397 -7.24 7.23 -13.80
CA PHE A 397 -8.40 7.60 -12.99
C PHE A 397 -8.54 6.74 -11.74
N ALA A 398 -8.26 5.43 -11.87
CA ALA A 398 -8.26 4.50 -10.75
C ALA A 398 -7.33 4.98 -9.63
N ILE A 399 -6.09 5.35 -9.95
CA ILE A 399 -5.10 5.84 -8.98
C ILE A 399 -5.54 7.15 -8.34
N ILE A 400 -5.98 8.13 -9.15
CA ILE A 400 -6.45 9.43 -8.64
C ILE A 400 -7.58 9.21 -7.61
N ASN A 401 -8.46 8.25 -7.88
CA ASN A 401 -9.59 7.95 -7.01
C ASN A 401 -9.20 7.23 -5.72
N VAL A 402 -8.44 6.13 -5.80
CA VAL A 402 -8.08 5.33 -4.61
C VAL A 402 -7.07 6.04 -3.71
N ALA A 403 -6.24 6.93 -4.27
CA ALA A 403 -5.30 7.76 -3.51
C ALA A 403 -5.96 9.01 -2.89
N GLY A 404 -7.27 9.20 -3.07
CA GLY A 404 -8.00 10.32 -2.46
C GLY A 404 -7.71 11.69 -3.08
N TYR A 405 -7.10 11.76 -4.28
CA TYR A 405 -6.66 13.05 -4.85
C TYR A 405 -7.82 13.99 -5.21
N ALA A 406 -9.06 13.51 -5.30
CA ALA A 406 -10.23 14.36 -5.45
C ALA A 406 -10.41 15.37 -4.29
N GLU A 407 -9.87 15.09 -3.11
CA GLU A 407 -9.92 15.98 -1.94
C GLU A 407 -8.99 17.19 -2.09
N VAL A 408 -7.91 17.04 -2.87
CA VAL A 408 -6.82 18.01 -3.00
C VAL A 408 -6.62 18.49 -4.44
N GLN A 409 -7.48 18.09 -5.38
CA GLN A 409 -7.45 18.46 -6.80
C GLN A 409 -8.86 18.75 -7.32
N LYS A 410 -9.03 19.91 -7.98
CA LYS A 410 -10.35 20.35 -8.49
C LYS A 410 -10.65 19.91 -9.92
N HIS A 411 -9.63 19.78 -10.76
CA HIS A 411 -9.78 19.56 -12.21
C HIS A 411 -9.11 18.26 -12.62
N VAL A 412 -9.75 17.53 -13.54
CA VAL A 412 -9.18 16.35 -14.20
C VAL A 412 -9.46 16.42 -15.70
N SER A 413 -8.45 16.13 -16.52
CA SER A 413 -8.54 16.13 -17.98
C SER A 413 -8.00 14.83 -18.56
N ASN A 414 -8.76 14.19 -19.47
CA ASN A 414 -8.40 12.90 -20.07
C ASN A 414 -7.29 13.01 -21.13
N THR A 415 -6.16 13.61 -20.78
CA THR A 415 -5.04 13.89 -21.71
C THR A 415 -4.44 12.63 -22.33
N GLY A 416 -4.45 11.48 -21.65
CA GLY A 416 -4.09 10.18 -22.23
C GLY A 416 -2.68 10.18 -22.82
N HIS A 417 -1.79 10.92 -22.16
CA HIS A 417 -0.50 11.34 -22.72
C HIS A 417 0.57 10.26 -22.57
N PHE A 418 0.37 9.33 -21.64
CA PHE A 418 1.15 8.10 -21.50
C PHE A 418 0.20 6.92 -21.31
N PHE A 419 0.67 5.73 -21.72
CA PHE A 419 0.24 4.48 -21.14
C PHE A 419 1.43 3.94 -20.33
N ASP A 420 1.20 3.56 -19.09
CA ASP A 420 2.27 3.15 -18.18
C ASP A 420 1.99 1.79 -17.56
N PHE A 421 3.04 1.17 -17.05
CA PHE A 421 3.04 -0.20 -16.56
C PHE A 421 3.51 -0.27 -15.11
N ILE A 422 3.08 -1.32 -14.43
CA ILE A 422 3.62 -1.71 -13.13
C ILE A 422 4.48 -2.94 -13.36
N SER A 423 5.78 -2.83 -13.09
CA SER A 423 6.70 -3.97 -13.16
C SER A 423 6.65 -4.76 -11.87
N VAL A 424 6.57 -6.09 -12.00
CA VAL A 424 6.80 -7.02 -10.89
C VAL A 424 8.20 -7.59 -11.01
N VAL A 425 9.01 -7.39 -9.98
CA VAL A 425 10.44 -7.67 -10.02
C VAL A 425 10.87 -8.42 -8.77
N GLY A 426 11.66 -9.48 -8.95
CA GLY A 426 12.36 -10.19 -7.88
C GLY A 426 13.84 -9.89 -7.84
N ASN A 427 14.49 -10.07 -6.68
CA ASN A 427 15.94 -10.08 -6.60
C ASN A 427 16.48 -11.28 -7.40
N LYS A 428 17.38 -11.02 -8.35
CA LYS A 428 17.88 -12.06 -9.26
C LYS A 428 18.59 -13.20 -8.53
N LYS A 429 19.46 -12.88 -7.57
CA LYS A 429 20.23 -13.89 -6.84
C LYS A 429 19.31 -14.82 -6.04
N TRP A 430 18.28 -14.26 -5.42
CA TRP A 430 17.26 -15.05 -4.73
C TRP A 430 16.51 -15.95 -5.73
N PHE A 431 15.98 -15.37 -6.81
CA PHE A 431 15.18 -16.11 -7.77
C PHE A 431 15.97 -17.25 -8.43
N ASP A 432 17.21 -16.97 -8.88
CA ASP A 432 18.10 -17.98 -9.47
C ASP A 432 18.50 -19.07 -8.47
N GLY A 433 18.46 -18.77 -7.16
CA GLY A 433 18.77 -19.71 -6.08
C GLY A 433 17.63 -20.68 -5.76
N LEU A 434 16.41 -20.41 -6.23
CA LEU A 434 15.28 -21.32 -6.10
C LEU A 434 15.47 -22.57 -6.96
N ALA A 435 14.94 -23.71 -6.51
CA ALA A 435 14.84 -24.91 -7.34
C ALA A 435 14.03 -24.61 -8.63
N PRO A 436 14.35 -25.23 -9.78
CA PRO A 436 13.64 -24.98 -11.04
C PRO A 436 12.12 -25.11 -10.95
N GLU A 437 11.64 -26.06 -10.15
CA GLU A 437 10.22 -26.29 -9.91
C GLU A 437 9.57 -25.10 -9.18
N LYS A 438 10.26 -24.54 -8.17
CA LYS A 438 9.80 -23.35 -7.43
C LYS A 438 9.84 -22.10 -8.30
N GLN A 439 10.85 -21.95 -9.16
CA GLN A 439 10.90 -20.86 -10.14
C GLN A 439 9.70 -20.92 -11.10
N ALA A 440 9.34 -22.12 -11.57
CA ALA A 440 8.18 -22.33 -12.43
C ALA A 440 6.88 -21.97 -11.70
N MET A 441 6.69 -22.41 -10.46
CA MET A 441 5.51 -22.05 -9.64
C MET A 441 5.37 -20.55 -9.45
N VAL A 442 6.46 -19.83 -9.14
CA VAL A 442 6.44 -18.36 -8.99
C VAL A 442 6.01 -17.69 -10.29
N ARG A 443 6.54 -18.13 -11.44
CA ARG A 443 6.17 -17.58 -12.75
C ARG A 443 4.72 -17.88 -13.13
N GLU A 444 4.25 -19.09 -12.87
CA GLU A 444 2.86 -19.49 -13.12
C GLU A 444 1.88 -18.69 -12.26
N ALA A 445 2.14 -18.59 -10.95
CA ALA A 445 1.32 -17.79 -10.04
C ALA A 445 1.30 -16.31 -10.46
N MET A 446 2.44 -15.74 -10.84
CA MET A 446 2.50 -14.34 -11.26
C MET A 446 1.78 -14.10 -12.59
N ALA A 447 1.88 -15.02 -13.56
CA ALA A 447 1.13 -14.92 -14.81
C ALA A 447 -0.39 -14.89 -14.56
N THR A 448 -0.87 -15.74 -13.64
CA THR A 448 -2.28 -15.77 -13.21
C THR A 448 -2.71 -14.47 -12.50
N ALA A 449 -1.82 -13.86 -11.73
CA ALA A 449 -2.05 -12.56 -11.08
C ALA A 449 -2.07 -11.40 -12.09
N VAL A 450 -1.12 -11.35 -13.03
CA VAL A 450 -1.04 -10.32 -14.08
C VAL A 450 -2.28 -10.34 -14.97
N ALA A 451 -2.74 -11.52 -15.40
CA ALA A 451 -3.94 -11.65 -16.21
C ALA A 451 -5.18 -11.09 -15.49
N TYR A 452 -5.36 -11.48 -14.22
CA TYR A 452 -6.42 -10.94 -13.36
C TYR A 452 -6.32 -9.44 -13.17
N GLN A 453 -5.10 -8.93 -12.97
CA GLN A 453 -4.89 -7.51 -12.75
C GLN A 453 -5.33 -6.67 -13.95
N ARG A 454 -5.01 -7.10 -15.17
CA ARG A 454 -5.31 -6.33 -16.38
C ARG A 454 -6.82 -6.25 -16.65
N GLU A 455 -7.56 -7.31 -16.35
CA GLU A 455 -9.04 -7.28 -16.39
C GLU A 455 -9.59 -6.27 -15.36
N LEU A 456 -9.14 -6.39 -14.11
CA LEU A 456 -9.59 -5.54 -13.02
C LEU A 456 -9.18 -4.07 -13.19
N ALA A 457 -8.01 -3.80 -13.78
CA ALA A 457 -7.53 -2.45 -14.05
C ALA A 457 -8.44 -1.70 -15.02
N ALA A 458 -8.89 -2.36 -16.09
CA ALA A 458 -9.82 -1.77 -17.04
C ALA A 458 -11.17 -1.43 -16.37
N GLU A 459 -11.66 -2.31 -15.49
CA GLU A 459 -12.88 -2.06 -14.72
C GLU A 459 -12.72 -0.89 -13.74
N GLN A 460 -11.63 -0.85 -12.98
CA GLN A 460 -11.35 0.20 -12.01
C GLN A 460 -11.14 1.56 -12.67
N ASP A 461 -10.48 1.62 -13.83
CA ASP A 461 -10.23 2.86 -14.55
C ASP A 461 -11.54 3.45 -15.11
N ALA A 462 -12.41 2.60 -15.68
CA ALA A 462 -13.74 3.01 -16.12
C ALA A 462 -14.62 3.53 -14.97
N ALA A 463 -14.62 2.84 -13.83
CA ALA A 463 -15.34 3.28 -12.63
C ALA A 463 -14.73 4.54 -12.00
N GLY A 464 -13.40 4.68 -12.07
CA GLY A 464 -12.64 5.76 -11.44
C GLY A 464 -13.09 7.14 -11.91
N LEU A 465 -13.26 7.36 -13.22
CA LEU A 465 -13.71 8.65 -13.73
C LEU A 465 -15.10 9.04 -13.18
N ALA A 466 -16.05 8.10 -13.19
CA ALA A 466 -17.38 8.34 -12.65
C ALA A 466 -17.32 8.69 -11.16
N GLN A 467 -16.49 7.99 -10.38
CA GLN A 467 -16.31 8.25 -8.95
C GLN A 467 -15.65 9.62 -8.69
N LEU A 468 -14.65 10.01 -9.47
CA LEU A 468 -13.98 11.31 -9.34
C LEU A 468 -14.94 12.48 -9.60
N THR A 469 -15.78 12.37 -10.65
CA THR A 469 -16.79 13.39 -10.93
C THR A 469 -17.87 13.44 -9.84
N ALA A 470 -18.30 12.30 -9.31
CA ALA A 470 -19.22 12.22 -8.18
C ALA A 470 -18.63 12.83 -6.88
N LYS A 471 -17.31 12.74 -6.70
CA LYS A 471 -16.55 13.41 -5.62
C LYS A 471 -16.33 14.91 -5.86
N GLY A 472 -16.86 15.46 -6.94
CA GLY A 472 -16.88 16.91 -7.21
C GLY A 472 -15.74 17.43 -8.08
N MET A 473 -14.89 16.56 -8.64
CA MET A 473 -13.89 17.02 -9.62
C MET A 473 -14.56 17.47 -10.91
N THR A 474 -14.09 18.58 -11.48
CA THR A 474 -14.49 19.03 -12.80
C THR A 474 -13.75 18.22 -13.86
N PHE A 475 -14.46 17.34 -14.55
CA PHE A 475 -13.94 16.63 -15.72
C PHE A 475 -13.94 17.54 -16.94
N THR A 476 -12.80 17.58 -17.64
CA THR A 476 -12.63 18.28 -18.92
C THR A 476 -12.20 17.29 -19.98
N GLU A 477 -13.04 17.11 -21.00
CA GLU A 477 -12.70 16.28 -22.14
C GLU A 477 -11.70 17.02 -23.05
N VAL A 478 -10.60 16.36 -23.37
CA VAL A 478 -9.56 16.86 -24.28
C VAL A 478 -10.04 16.68 -25.71
N SER A 479 -10.16 17.79 -26.44
CA SER A 479 -10.61 17.76 -27.83
C SER A 479 -9.59 17.06 -28.75
N PRO A 480 -10.02 16.51 -29.89
CA PRO A 480 -9.10 15.96 -30.90
C PRO A 480 -8.03 16.95 -31.35
N GLU A 481 -8.38 18.23 -31.46
CA GLU A 481 -7.46 19.31 -31.84
C GLU A 481 -6.39 19.53 -30.76
N LEU A 482 -6.79 19.60 -29.48
CA LEU A 482 -5.83 19.70 -28.39
C LEU A 482 -4.95 18.45 -28.33
N ALA A 483 -5.53 17.25 -28.43
CA ALA A 483 -4.76 16.01 -28.47
C ALA A 483 -3.73 15.98 -29.62
N ALA A 484 -4.07 16.51 -30.80
CA ALA A 484 -3.13 16.66 -31.90
C ALA A 484 -1.98 17.63 -31.57
N VAL A 485 -2.29 18.78 -30.94
CA VAL A 485 -1.27 19.74 -30.48
C VAL A 485 -0.35 19.13 -29.42
N LEU A 486 -0.89 18.36 -28.47
CA LEU A 486 -0.07 17.68 -27.45
C LEU A 486 0.90 16.68 -28.09
N ARG A 487 0.44 15.89 -29.06
CA ARG A 487 1.29 14.96 -29.83
C ARG A 487 2.39 15.71 -30.60
N GLU A 488 2.03 16.77 -31.31
CA GLU A 488 2.99 17.56 -32.09
C GLU A 488 4.08 18.16 -31.20
N LYS A 489 3.69 18.77 -30.07
CA LYS A 489 4.62 19.40 -29.12
C LYS A 489 5.58 18.40 -28.47
N THR A 490 5.19 17.14 -28.35
CA THR A 490 5.95 16.10 -27.63
C THR A 490 6.68 15.14 -28.57
N ALA A 491 6.47 15.22 -29.89
CA ALA A 491 7.12 14.37 -30.87
C ALA A 491 8.66 14.41 -30.81
N GLY A 492 9.24 15.59 -30.53
CA GLY A 492 10.68 15.75 -30.34
C GLY A 492 11.22 14.97 -29.15
N VAL A 493 10.45 14.86 -28.06
CA VAL A 493 10.84 14.12 -26.85
C VAL A 493 10.95 12.63 -27.13
N ALA A 494 10.00 12.05 -27.87
CA ALA A 494 10.08 10.65 -28.26
C ALA A 494 11.33 10.35 -29.11
N ALA A 495 11.68 11.24 -30.04
CA ALA A 495 12.88 11.10 -30.86
C ALA A 495 14.17 11.24 -30.03
N GLU A 496 14.23 12.22 -29.14
CA GLU A 496 15.36 12.43 -28.23
C GLU A 496 15.58 11.25 -27.28
N THR A 497 14.50 10.70 -26.72
CA THR A 497 14.58 9.48 -25.90
C THR A 497 15.10 8.31 -26.71
N LYS A 498 14.52 8.02 -27.89
CA LYS A 498 15.03 6.93 -28.75
C LYS A 498 16.51 7.11 -29.11
N ALA A 499 16.96 8.33 -29.37
CA ALA A 499 18.35 8.61 -29.75
C ALA A 499 19.40 8.31 -28.66
N ARG A 500 19.00 8.25 -27.39
CA ARG A 500 19.92 7.96 -26.26
C ARG A 500 19.81 6.53 -25.71
N LEU A 501 18.85 5.74 -26.18
CA LEU A 501 18.67 4.35 -25.75
C LEU A 501 19.46 3.39 -26.67
N ASP A 502 19.54 2.11 -26.27
CA ASP A 502 20.16 1.06 -27.08
C ASP A 502 19.54 1.02 -28.50
N PRO A 503 20.33 1.25 -29.57
CA PRO A 503 19.81 1.28 -30.94
C PRO A 503 19.14 -0.03 -31.38
N GLU A 504 19.59 -1.18 -30.89
CA GLU A 504 18.98 -2.47 -31.25
C GLU A 504 17.62 -2.64 -30.56
N LEU A 505 17.48 -2.14 -29.33
CA LEU A 505 16.17 -2.09 -28.65
C LEU A 505 15.20 -1.15 -29.38
N VAL A 506 15.65 0.03 -29.80
CA VAL A 506 14.82 0.98 -30.55
C VAL A 506 14.36 0.38 -31.88
N LYS A 507 15.28 -0.25 -32.61
CA LYS A 507 14.97 -0.95 -33.87
C LYS A 507 13.99 -2.10 -33.64
N LEU A 508 14.12 -2.83 -32.54
CA LEU A 508 13.17 -3.88 -32.16
C LEU A 508 11.79 -3.30 -31.87
N LEU A 509 11.72 -2.21 -31.08
CA LEU A 509 10.47 -1.49 -30.81
C LEU A 509 9.81 -1.08 -32.12
N ASP A 510 10.52 -0.38 -33.00
CA ASP A 510 9.97 0.12 -34.27
C ASP A 510 9.44 -1.03 -35.15
N ALA A 511 10.13 -2.16 -35.16
CA ALA A 511 9.70 -3.36 -35.89
C ALA A 511 8.43 -3.97 -35.29
N GLU A 512 8.32 -4.08 -33.96
CA GLU A 512 7.12 -4.62 -33.30
C GLU A 512 5.93 -3.66 -33.39
N THR A 513 6.13 -2.34 -33.26
CA THR A 513 5.05 -1.36 -33.43
C THR A 513 4.52 -1.34 -34.86
N ALA A 514 5.40 -1.47 -35.86
CA ALA A 514 4.98 -1.56 -37.27
C ALA A 514 4.11 -2.78 -37.56
N LYS A 515 4.35 -3.93 -36.90
CA LYS A 515 3.49 -5.13 -37.02
C LYS A 515 2.09 -4.90 -36.47
N LEU A 516 1.95 -4.05 -35.46
CA LEU A 516 0.68 -3.68 -34.84
C LEU A 516 -0.05 -2.55 -35.59
N GLY A 517 0.56 -1.99 -36.64
CA GLY A 517 -0.01 -0.87 -37.40
C GLY A 517 -0.02 0.45 -36.64
N MET A 518 0.90 0.62 -35.70
CA MET A 518 1.08 1.83 -34.89
C MET A 518 1.97 2.86 -35.57
#